data_AF-A0A942LNI9-F1
#
_entry.id   AF-A0A942LNI9-F1
#
_cell.length_a   1.000
_cell.length_b   1.000
_cell.length_c   1.000
_cell.angle_alpha   90.00
_cell.angle_beta   90.00
_cell.angle_gamma   90.00
#
_symmetry.space_group_name_H-M   'P 1'
#
loop_
_entity.id
_entity.type
_entity.pdbx_description
1 polymer ?
#
loop_
_entity_poly.entity_id
_entity_poly.type
_entity_poly.pdbx_seq_one_letter_code
_entity_poly.pdbx_strand_id
1 'polypeptide(L)'
;MLRNIQELYNVETRVLNQAVKRNIDIFPDDFMFELTIAEWERMSSQIVMTYHSKRPKSSIPKAFTEHGVAMLSNVLKSKKARNTSVAIIRAFIAMKYLIINQTEIEEKLKLLEEKYNKQFSDVYEALNFLLNKNKLYQEQNDRRRIGFRKTD
;
A
#
# COMPACT_ATOMS: atom_id res chain seq x y z
N MET A 1 -7.75 20.67 16.51
CA MET A 1 -8.00 19.72 15.39
C MET A 1 -9.16 20.16 14.48
N LEU A 2 -10.38 20.38 14.98
CA LEU A 2 -11.53 20.81 14.16
C LEU A 2 -11.32 22.11 13.35
N ARG A 3 -10.53 23.07 13.87
CA ARG A 3 -10.22 24.34 13.19
C ARG A 3 -9.52 24.15 11.84
N ASN A 4 -8.59 23.21 11.77
CA ASN A 4 -7.82 22.94 10.55
C ASN A 4 -8.71 22.27 9.47
N ILE A 5 -9.67 21.45 9.90
CA ILE A 5 -10.63 20.77 9.00
C ILE A 5 -11.63 21.76 8.40
N GLN A 6 -12.05 22.77 9.18
CA GLN A 6 -12.95 23.83 8.72
C GLN A 6 -12.31 24.69 7.65
N GLU A 7 -11.05 25.08 7.85
CA GLU A 7 -10.25 25.78 6.85
C GLU A 7 -10.00 24.89 5.63
N LEU A 8 -9.75 23.59 5.84
CA LEU A 8 -9.54 22.62 4.76
C LEU A 8 -10.77 22.51 3.85
N TYR A 9 -11.98 22.42 4.40
CA TYR A 9 -13.20 22.26 3.59
C TYR A 9 -13.97 23.55 3.35
N ASN A 10 -13.50 24.69 3.87
CA ASN A 10 -14.18 25.97 3.86
C ASN A 10 -15.62 25.88 4.40
N VAL A 11 -15.76 25.34 5.62
CA VAL A 11 -17.05 25.15 6.31
C VAL A 11 -16.96 25.62 7.76
N GLU A 12 -18.07 26.13 8.30
CA GLU A 12 -18.14 26.52 9.72
C GLU A 12 -18.08 25.30 10.65
N THR A 13 -17.53 25.50 11.86
CA THR A 13 -17.49 24.46 12.92
C THR A 13 -18.86 23.87 13.23
N ARG A 14 -19.88 24.72 13.30
CA ARG A 14 -21.25 24.31 13.60
C ARG A 14 -21.81 23.39 12.51
N VAL A 15 -21.57 23.73 11.24
CA VAL A 15 -22.02 22.96 10.09
C VAL A 15 -21.29 21.62 10.04
N LEU A 16 -19.99 21.60 10.30
CA LEU A 16 -19.19 20.38 10.39
C LEU A 16 -19.73 19.43 11.48
N ASN A 17 -19.91 19.93 12.70
CA ASN A 17 -20.43 19.12 13.81
C ASN A 17 -21.86 18.62 13.54
N GLN A 18 -22.71 19.45 12.92
CA GLN A 18 -24.06 19.07 12.54
C GLN A 18 -24.08 17.98 11.46
N ALA A 19 -23.21 18.09 10.46
CA ALA A 19 -23.06 17.11 9.39
C ALA A 19 -22.63 15.74 9.95
N VAL A 20 -21.62 15.74 10.82
CA VAL A 20 -21.13 14.53 11.51
C VAL A 20 -22.22 13.90 12.37
N LYS A 21 -22.93 14.69 13.19
CA LYS A 21 -23.99 14.17 14.07
C LYS A 21 -25.14 13.53 13.29
N ARG A 22 -25.44 14.02 12.08
CA ARG A 22 -26.50 13.46 11.22
C ARG A 22 -26.10 12.17 10.51
N ASN A 23 -24.81 11.92 10.34
CA ASN A 23 -24.29 10.79 9.60
C ASN A 23 -23.31 10.01 10.48
N ILE A 24 -23.70 9.72 11.72
CA ILE A 24 -22.81 9.05 12.68
C ILE A 24 -22.55 7.59 12.29
N ASP A 25 -23.46 6.99 11.54
CA ASP A 25 -23.45 5.64 10.99
C ASP A 25 -22.24 5.35 10.09
N ILE A 26 -21.68 6.39 9.47
CA ILE A 26 -20.53 6.27 8.58
C ILE A 26 -19.19 6.66 9.24
N PHE A 27 -19.19 6.97 10.55
CA PHE A 27 -17.99 7.21 11.34
C PHE A 27 -17.85 6.13 12.42
N PRO A 28 -17.24 4.98 12.10
CA PRO A 28 -16.85 4.03 13.12
C PRO A 28 -15.76 4.61 14.05
N ASP A 29 -15.53 3.96 15.19
CA ASP A 29 -14.69 4.48 16.28
C ASP A 29 -13.21 4.69 15.86
N ASP A 30 -12.76 4.01 14.80
CA ASP A 30 -11.43 4.16 14.19
C ASP A 30 -11.31 5.38 13.24
N PHE A 31 -12.43 5.98 12.84
CA PHE A 31 -12.47 7.15 11.97
C PHE A 31 -12.58 8.46 12.78
N MET A 32 -13.22 8.38 13.94
CA MET A 32 -13.51 9.54 14.77
C MET A 32 -13.62 9.14 16.24
N PHE A 33 -13.01 9.93 17.12
CA PHE A 33 -13.11 9.75 18.56
C PHE A 33 -13.27 11.08 19.28
N GLU A 34 -13.81 11.03 20.50
CA GLU A 34 -13.88 12.18 21.39
C GLU A 34 -12.60 12.26 22.23
N LEU A 35 -12.03 13.45 22.34
CA LEU A 35 -10.83 13.65 23.17
C LEU A 35 -11.18 13.43 24.65
N THR A 36 -10.26 12.86 25.42
CA THR A 36 -10.48 12.79 26.86
C THR A 36 -10.46 14.18 27.48
N ILE A 37 -11.09 14.33 28.66
CA ILE A 37 -11.07 15.60 29.40
C ILE A 37 -9.63 16.05 29.63
N ALA A 38 -8.74 15.13 30.06
CA ALA A 38 -7.33 15.41 30.31
C ALA A 38 -6.57 15.89 29.05
N GLU A 39 -6.79 15.25 27.89
CA GLU A 39 -6.21 15.69 26.61
C GLU A 39 -6.75 17.06 26.20
N TRP A 40 -8.03 17.31 26.46
CA TRP A 40 -8.65 18.60 26.16
C TRP A 40 -8.12 19.74 27.04
N GLU A 41 -7.83 19.47 28.32
CA GLU A 41 -7.20 20.47 29.21
C GLU A 41 -5.78 20.81 28.74
N ARG A 42 -5.02 19.79 28.29
CA ARG A 42 -3.64 19.95 27.83
C ARG A 42 -3.52 20.65 26.47
N MET A 43 -4.54 20.57 25.61
CA MET A 43 -4.53 21.18 24.25
C MET A 43 -4.76 22.71 24.26
N SER A 44 -4.79 23.36 25.42
CA SER A 44 -5.07 24.79 25.58
C SER A 44 -3.87 25.69 25.25
N SER A 45 -3.98 26.49 24.19
CA SER A 45 -3.10 27.65 23.97
C SER A 45 -3.49 28.78 24.92
N GLN A 46 -2.52 29.32 25.69
CA GLN A 46 -2.72 30.46 26.60
C GLN A 46 -3.17 31.76 25.91
N ILE A 47 -3.03 31.85 24.59
CA ILE A 47 -3.13 33.12 23.85
C ILE A 47 -4.43 33.22 23.03
N VAL A 48 -4.93 32.11 22.50
CA VAL A 48 -5.96 32.15 21.43
C VAL A 48 -7.31 31.56 21.88
N MET A 49 -7.37 30.88 23.02
CA MET A 49 -8.56 30.14 23.43
C MET A 49 -9.21 30.71 24.69
N THR A 50 -10.54 30.58 24.80
CA THR A 50 -11.29 30.92 26.01
C THR A 50 -10.72 30.20 27.24
N TYR A 51 -10.64 30.93 28.36
CA TYR A 51 -10.17 30.42 29.65
C TYR A 51 -10.84 29.10 30.02
N HIS A 52 -10.05 28.19 30.61
CA HIS A 52 -10.45 26.83 30.93
C HIS A 52 -11.76 26.75 31.75
N SER A 53 -11.98 27.71 32.64
CA SER A 53 -13.18 27.84 33.48
C SER A 53 -14.46 28.24 32.73
N LYS A 54 -14.34 28.84 31.54
CA LYS A 54 -15.48 29.29 30.71
C LYS A 54 -15.80 28.34 29.55
N ARG A 55 -15.08 27.22 29.42
CA ARG A 55 -15.34 26.24 28.36
C ARG A 55 -16.54 25.36 28.72
N PRO A 56 -17.44 25.10 27.76
CA PRO A 56 -18.52 24.15 27.99
C PRO A 56 -17.95 22.75 28.17
N LYS A 57 -17.98 22.23 29.41
CA LYS A 57 -17.60 20.84 29.74
C LYS A 57 -18.47 19.79 29.04
N SER A 58 -19.64 20.21 28.53
CA SER A 58 -20.60 19.35 27.83
C SER A 58 -20.25 19.11 26.36
N SER A 59 -19.29 19.82 25.77
CA SER A 59 -18.97 19.72 24.34
C SER A 59 -17.50 19.42 24.15
N ILE A 60 -17.13 18.18 24.44
CA ILE A 60 -15.79 17.66 24.15
C ILE A 60 -15.56 17.70 22.63
N PRO A 61 -14.42 18.23 22.16
CA PRO A 61 -14.13 18.28 20.74
C PRO A 61 -13.86 16.89 20.17
N LYS A 62 -14.43 16.64 18.99
CA LYS A 62 -14.18 15.44 18.20
C LYS A 62 -12.88 15.56 17.43
N ALA A 63 -12.11 14.48 17.44
CA ALA A 63 -10.90 14.29 16.66
C ALA A 63 -11.18 13.30 15.51
N PHE A 64 -10.52 13.51 14.38
CA PHE A 64 -10.69 12.70 13.17
C PHE A 64 -9.34 12.14 12.74
N THR A 65 -9.33 10.88 12.33
CA THR A 65 -8.17 10.25 11.68
C THR A 65 -8.09 10.67 10.21
N GLU A 66 -7.02 10.31 9.50
CA GLU A 66 -6.89 10.61 8.07
C GLU A 66 -8.07 10.05 7.25
N HIS A 67 -8.49 8.83 7.58
CA HIS A 67 -9.66 8.17 6.99
C HIS A 67 -10.96 8.90 7.37
N GLY A 68 -11.10 9.35 8.63
CA GLY A 68 -12.21 10.19 9.06
C GLY A 68 -12.30 11.52 8.31
N VAL A 69 -11.15 12.18 8.09
CA VAL A 69 -11.06 13.42 7.30
C VAL A 69 -11.46 13.16 5.85
N ALA A 70 -10.99 12.07 5.25
CA ALA A 70 -11.43 11.66 3.91
C ALA A 70 -12.95 11.45 3.87
N MET A 71 -13.53 10.83 4.90
CA MET A 71 -14.97 10.56 4.97
C MET A 71 -15.81 11.84 5.08
N LEU A 72 -15.30 12.89 5.74
CA LEU A 72 -15.95 14.20 5.78
C LEU A 72 -16.22 14.79 4.39
N SER A 73 -15.41 14.45 3.39
CA SER A 73 -15.62 14.91 2.00
C SER A 73 -16.94 14.43 1.40
N ASN A 74 -17.50 13.32 1.89
CA ASN A 74 -18.78 12.76 1.45
C ASN A 74 -19.99 13.38 2.16
N VAL A 75 -19.79 13.88 3.39
CA VAL A 75 -20.87 14.41 4.23
C VAL A 75 -21.04 15.92 4.06
N LEU A 76 -19.93 16.61 3.80
CA LEU A 76 -19.91 18.06 3.66
C LEU A 76 -20.39 18.49 2.26
N LYS A 77 -21.22 19.53 2.22
CA LYS A 77 -21.78 20.07 0.96
C LYS A 77 -20.93 21.16 0.30
N SER A 78 -19.71 21.42 0.78
CA SER A 78 -18.86 22.47 0.24
C SER A 78 -18.27 22.08 -1.12
N LYS A 79 -17.93 23.09 -1.94
CA LYS A 79 -17.27 22.85 -3.25
C LYS A 79 -15.96 22.09 -3.08
N LYS A 80 -15.19 22.42 -2.04
CA LYS A 80 -13.91 21.76 -1.74
C LYS A 80 -14.10 20.31 -1.33
N ALA A 81 -15.08 20.01 -0.46
CA ALA A 81 -15.43 18.65 -0.08
C ALA A 81 -15.83 17.78 -1.30
N ARG A 82 -16.72 18.29 -2.17
CA ARG A 82 -17.10 17.57 -3.40
C ARG A 82 -15.91 17.27 -4.30
N ASN A 83 -15.03 18.24 -4.53
CA ASN A 83 -13.85 18.05 -5.35
C ASN A 83 -12.90 16.99 -4.74
N THR A 84 -12.71 17.04 -3.42
CA THR A 84 -11.90 16.05 -2.71
C THR A 84 -12.49 14.65 -2.82
N SER A 85 -13.80 14.48 -2.65
CA SER A 85 -14.48 13.18 -2.80
C SER A 85 -14.28 12.58 -4.20
N VAL A 86 -14.44 13.41 -5.25
CA VAL A 86 -14.16 12.98 -6.64
C VAL A 86 -12.69 12.58 -6.83
N ALA A 87 -11.75 13.33 -6.25
CA ALA A 87 -10.32 13.02 -6.34
C ALA A 87 -9.99 11.69 -5.65
N ILE A 88 -10.58 11.42 -4.46
CA ILE A 88 -10.42 10.16 -3.74
C ILE A 88 -10.92 8.99 -4.58
N ILE A 89 -12.11 9.11 -5.18
CA ILE A 89 -12.68 8.06 -6.04
C ILE A 89 -11.78 7.80 -7.25
N ARG A 90 -11.26 8.85 -7.90
CA ARG A 90 -10.34 8.72 -9.04
C ARG A 90 -9.04 8.02 -8.65
N ALA A 91 -8.47 8.37 -7.50
CA ALA A 91 -7.28 7.71 -6.98
C ALA A 91 -7.54 6.22 -6.74
N PHE A 92 -8.70 5.87 -6.16
CA PHE A 92 -9.08 4.48 -5.93
C PHE A 92 -9.24 3.69 -7.24
N ILE A 93 -9.89 4.29 -8.25
CA ILE A 93 -10.01 3.70 -9.58
C ILE A 93 -8.62 3.45 -10.19
N ALA A 94 -7.73 4.44 -10.14
CA ALA A 94 -6.37 4.31 -10.65
C ALA A 94 -5.57 3.21 -9.93
N MET A 95 -5.65 3.15 -8.60
CA MET A 95 -5.01 2.09 -7.80
C MET A 95 -5.56 0.71 -8.17
N LYS A 96 -6.88 0.58 -8.33
CA LYS A 96 -7.51 -0.67 -8.78
C LYS A 96 -6.99 -1.10 -10.14
N TYR A 97 -6.87 -0.18 -11.10
CA TYR A 97 -6.30 -0.49 -12.42
C TYR A 97 -4.84 -0.94 -12.33
N LEU A 98 -4.02 -0.29 -11.49
CA LEU A 98 -2.63 -0.69 -11.30
C LEU A 98 -2.50 -2.11 -10.74
N ILE A 99 -3.31 -2.46 -9.74
CA ILE A 99 -3.32 -3.80 -9.13
C ILE A 99 -3.74 -4.86 -10.15
N ILE A 100 -4.81 -4.61 -10.91
CA ILE A 100 -5.28 -5.53 -11.96
C ILE A 100 -4.19 -5.75 -13.02
N ASN A 101 -3.53 -4.67 -13.46
CA ASN A 101 -2.45 -4.79 -14.45
C ASN A 101 -1.24 -5.55 -13.89
N GLN A 102 -0.91 -5.39 -12.61
CA GLN A 102 0.15 -6.18 -11.96
C GLN A 102 -0.18 -7.67 -11.97
N THR A 103 -1.41 -8.05 -11.63
CA THR A 103 -1.82 -9.46 -11.67
C THR A 103 -1.75 -10.04 -13.09
N GLU A 104 -2.13 -9.27 -14.12
CA GLU A 104 -2.03 -9.71 -15.51
C GLU A 104 -0.57 -9.89 -15.97
N ILE A 105 0.33 -9.01 -15.50
CA ILE A 105 1.78 -9.11 -15.78
C ILE A 105 2.38 -10.33 -15.08
N GLU A 106 2.01 -10.59 -13.83
CA GLU A 106 2.50 -11.73 -13.05
C GLU A 106 2.06 -13.06 -13.67
N GLU A 107 0.81 -13.16 -14.13
CA GLU A 107 0.31 -14.34 -14.86
C GLU A 107 1.06 -14.56 -16.17
N LYS A 108 1.29 -13.49 -16.96
CA LYS A 108 2.07 -13.59 -18.21
C LYS A 108 3.53 -13.98 -17.96
N LEU A 109 4.15 -13.46 -16.90
CA LEU A 109 5.51 -13.82 -16.52
C LEU A 109 5.61 -15.29 -16.13
N LYS A 110 4.65 -15.81 -15.34
CA LYS A 110 4.60 -17.21 -14.94
C LYS A 110 4.44 -18.15 -16.15
N LEU A 111 3.56 -17.81 -17.10
CA LEU A 111 3.42 -18.55 -18.35
C LEU A 111 4.71 -18.54 -19.19
N LEU A 112 5.43 -17.42 -19.19
CA LEU A 112 6.72 -17.28 -19.87
C LEU A 112 7.77 -18.18 -19.22
N GLU A 113 7.90 -18.15 -17.89
CA GLU A 113 8.81 -19.00 -17.12
C GLU A 113 8.54 -20.49 -17.33
N GLU A 114 7.27 -20.92 -17.29
CA GLU A 114 6.91 -22.32 -17.57
C GLU A 114 7.27 -22.75 -19.01
N LYS A 115 7.05 -21.86 -19.99
CA LYS A 115 7.38 -22.14 -21.39
C LYS A 115 8.89 -22.27 -21.60
N TYR A 116 9.69 -21.41 -21.00
CA TYR A 116 11.15 -21.44 -21.15
C TYR A 116 11.81 -22.54 -20.31
N ASN A 117 11.36 -22.79 -19.07
CA ASN A 117 11.90 -23.89 -18.25
C ASN A 117 11.77 -25.25 -18.95
N LYS A 118 10.68 -25.49 -19.70
CA LYS A 118 10.52 -26.70 -20.51
C LYS A 118 11.49 -26.75 -21.71
N GLN A 119 11.79 -25.62 -22.33
CA GLN A 119 12.71 -25.58 -23.50
C GLN A 119 14.19 -25.66 -23.11
N PHE A 120 14.56 -25.19 -21.91
CA PHE A 120 15.94 -25.22 -21.46
C PHE A 120 16.36 -26.56 -20.85
N SER A 121 15.42 -27.45 -20.50
CA SER A 121 15.67 -28.85 -20.11
C SER A 121 16.63 -29.56 -21.06
N ASP A 122 16.24 -29.61 -22.33
CA ASP A 122 16.94 -30.41 -23.35
C ASP A 122 18.28 -29.75 -23.71
N VAL A 123 18.36 -28.43 -23.63
CA VAL A 123 19.60 -27.67 -23.80
C VAL A 123 20.56 -27.96 -22.64
N TYR A 124 20.07 -27.99 -21.39
CA TYR A 124 20.88 -28.32 -20.22
C TYR A 124 21.39 -29.75 -20.25
N GLU A 125 20.55 -30.69 -20.69
CA GLU A 125 20.89 -32.10 -20.84
C GLU A 125 21.94 -32.30 -21.95
N ALA A 126 21.77 -31.64 -23.10
CA ALA A 126 22.75 -31.65 -24.18
C ALA A 126 24.09 -31.03 -23.75
N LEU A 127 24.07 -29.92 -22.98
CA LEU A 127 25.29 -29.27 -22.48
C LEU A 127 26.04 -30.19 -21.50
N ASN A 128 25.31 -30.82 -20.57
CA ASN A 128 25.88 -31.78 -19.62
C ASN A 128 26.42 -33.03 -20.32
N PHE A 129 25.74 -33.53 -21.35
CA PHE A 129 26.21 -34.63 -22.17
C PHE A 129 27.54 -34.27 -22.87
N LEU A 130 27.65 -33.07 -23.45
CA LEU A 130 28.88 -32.61 -24.09
C LEU A 130 30.04 -32.42 -23.08
N LEU A 131 29.74 -31.91 -21.88
CA LEU A 131 30.74 -31.76 -20.82
C LEU A 131 31.24 -33.11 -20.31
N ASN A 132 30.35 -34.09 -20.10
CA ASN A 132 30.74 -35.44 -19.67
C ASN A 132 31.48 -36.22 -20.77
N LYS A 133 31.07 -36.08 -22.04
CA LYS A 133 31.76 -36.69 -23.18
C LYS A 133 33.20 -36.19 -23.28
N ASN A 134 33.44 -34.90 -23.08
CA ASN A 134 34.79 -34.33 -23.06
C ASN A 134 35.66 -34.88 -21.90
N LYS A 135 35.09 -35.07 -20.70
CA LYS A 135 35.80 -35.73 -19.59
C LYS A 135 36.20 -37.16 -19.94
N LEU A 136 35.29 -37.94 -20.54
CA LEU A 136 35.58 -39.31 -20.97
C LEU A 136 36.70 -39.37 -22.01
N TYR A 137 36.77 -38.42 -22.96
CA TYR A 137 37.88 -38.35 -23.90
C TYR A 137 39.21 -38.00 -23.24
N GLN A 138 39.23 -37.10 -22.25
CA GLN A 138 40.43 -36.79 -21.49
C GLN A 138 40.93 -38.02 -20.71
N GLU A 139 40.03 -38.69 -19.98
CA GLU A 139 40.34 -39.91 -19.24
C GLU A 139 40.77 -41.08 -20.13
N GLN A 140 40.33 -41.13 -21.39
CA GLN A 140 40.70 -42.17 -22.35
C GLN A 140 42.07 -41.91 -22.98
N ASN A 141 42.44 -40.64 -23.20
CA ASN A 141 43.76 -40.24 -23.69
C ASN A 141 44.85 -40.38 -22.61
N ASP A 142 44.51 -40.17 -21.34
CA ASP A 142 45.44 -40.29 -20.20
C ASP A 142 45.69 -41.74 -19.74
N ARG A 143 45.08 -42.74 -20.40
CA ARG A 143 45.33 -44.15 -20.06
C ARG A 143 46.72 -44.59 -20.51
N ARG A 144 47.46 -45.25 -19.62
CA ARG A 144 48.72 -45.91 -19.95
C ARG A 144 48.46 -46.93 -21.06
N ARG A 145 49.12 -46.76 -22.22
CA ARG A 145 49.02 -47.70 -23.33
C ARG A 145 49.63 -49.04 -22.93
N ILE A 146 48.80 -50.07 -22.83
CA ILE A 146 49.23 -51.44 -22.51
C ILE A 146 49.27 -52.23 -23.82
N GLY A 147 50.46 -52.64 -24.23
CA GLY A 147 50.67 -53.43 -25.44
C GLY A 147 52.14 -53.83 -25.58
N PHE A 148 52.39 -55.03 -26.11
CA PHE A 148 53.74 -55.53 -26.31
C PHE A 148 54.43 -54.75 -27.43
N ARG A 149 55.52 -54.06 -27.11
CA ARG A 149 56.44 -53.55 -28.13
C ARG A 149 57.25 -54.74 -28.65
N LYS A 150 57.18 -55.03 -29.95
CA LYS A 150 58.14 -55.92 -30.60
C LYS A 150 59.50 -55.24 -30.56
N THR A 151 60.45 -55.84 -29.85
CA THR A 151 61.88 -55.55 -29.96
C THR A 151 62.46 -56.46 -31.04
N ASP A 152 63.07 -55.86 -32.06
CA ASP A 152 64.00 -56.55 -32.96
C ASP A 152 65.26 -57.00 -32.19
#